data_AF-A0A4P7KW58-F1
#
_entry.id   AF-A0A4P7KW58-F1
#
_cell.length_a   1.000
_cell.length_b   1.000
_cell.length_c   1.000
_cell.angle_alpha   90.00
_cell.angle_beta   90.00
_cell.angle_gamma   90.00
#
_symmetry.space_group_name_H-M   'P 1'
#
loop_
_entity.id
_entity.type
_entity.pdbx_description
1 polymer ?
#
loop_
_entity_poly.entity_id
_entity_poly.type
_entity_poly.pdbx_seq_one_letter_code
_entity_poly.pdbx_strand_id
1 'polypeptide(L)'
;MMAMQIEKLLIELAIIAVEKAYLTEANDIYCWLKQLDKKYLESALLIKILIFLRQEQYQTILELAQHHQQLNLMPFFILSAHQLGLAKQESDFFTKLTINKNEHADLINLTTSLIEITQNN
;
A
#
# COMPACT_ATOMS: atom_id res chain seq x y z
N MET A 1 6.52 -13.54 23.85
CA MET A 1 7.49 -12.88 22.93
C MET A 1 7.70 -13.62 21.61
N MET A 2 7.54 -14.95 21.53
CA MET A 2 7.77 -15.72 20.29
C MET A 2 6.72 -15.48 19.18
N ALA A 3 5.44 -15.25 19.54
CA ALA A 3 4.36 -15.01 18.56
C ALA A 3 4.57 -13.74 17.70
N MET A 4 5.10 -12.67 18.30
CA MET A 4 5.31 -11.39 17.62
C MET A 4 6.38 -11.45 16.51
N GLN A 5 7.35 -12.36 16.66
CA GLN A 5 8.38 -12.58 15.64
C GLN A 5 7.82 -13.37 14.45
N ILE A 6 6.92 -14.31 14.68
CA ILE A 6 6.27 -15.10 13.62
C ILE A 6 5.34 -14.21 12.78
N GLU A 7 4.55 -13.35 13.42
CA GLU A 7 3.64 -12.41 12.74
C GLU A 7 4.40 -11.47 11.80
N LYS A 8 5.52 -10.92 12.26
CA LYS A 8 6.38 -10.06 11.44
C LYS A 8 6.97 -10.82 10.24
N LEU A 9 7.48 -12.04 10.47
CA LEU A 9 8.04 -12.87 9.40
C LEU A 9 7.00 -13.21 8.34
N LEU A 10 5.76 -13.49 8.74
CA LEU A 10 4.67 -13.78 7.80
C LEU A 10 4.28 -12.56 6.96
N ILE A 11 4.30 -11.35 7.54
CA ILE A 11 4.07 -10.11 6.79
C ILE A 11 5.16 -9.92 5.73
N GLU A 12 6.44 -10.06 6.10
CA GLU A 12 7.56 -9.95 5.17
C GLU A 12 7.49 -11.02 4.07
N LEU A 13 7.13 -12.26 4.43
CA LEU A 13 6.93 -13.36 3.48
C LEU A 13 5.80 -13.05 2.50
N ALA A 14 4.70 -12.46 2.95
CA ALA A 14 3.59 -12.08 2.06
C ALA A 14 4.00 -11.04 1.02
N ILE A 15 4.83 -10.06 1.41
CA ILE A 15 5.35 -9.05 0.48
C ILE A 15 6.22 -9.71 -0.60
N ILE A 16 7.13 -10.62 -0.19
CA ILE A 16 7.96 -11.40 -1.12
C ILE A 16 7.08 -12.29 -2.02
N ALA A 17 6.04 -12.90 -1.46
CA ALA A 17 5.10 -13.72 -2.22
C ALA A 17 4.43 -12.91 -3.35
N VAL A 18 4.01 -11.66 -3.08
CA VAL A 18 3.48 -10.76 -4.12
C VAL A 18 4.52 -10.49 -5.21
N GLU A 19 5.76 -10.17 -4.84
CA GLU A 19 6.86 -9.92 -5.77
C GLU A 19 7.09 -11.12 -6.70
N LYS A 20 7.03 -12.34 -6.14
CA LYS A 20 7.18 -13.61 -6.87
C LYS A 20 5.88 -14.12 -7.53
N ALA A 21 4.82 -13.32 -7.52
CA ALA A 21 3.49 -13.65 -8.07
C ALA A 21 2.77 -14.84 -7.40
N TYR A 22 3.15 -15.21 -6.17
CA TYR A 22 2.42 -16.12 -5.29
C TYR A 22 1.26 -15.38 -4.60
N LEU A 23 0.27 -14.97 -5.41
CA LEU A 23 -0.80 -14.07 -4.96
C LEU A 23 -1.82 -14.74 -4.03
N THR A 24 -2.02 -16.06 -4.16
CA THR A 24 -2.92 -16.83 -3.29
C THR A 24 -2.37 -16.85 -1.87
N GLU A 25 -1.09 -17.21 -1.72
CA GLU A 25 -0.39 -17.30 -0.45
C GLU A 25 -0.33 -15.92 0.24
N ALA A 26 -0.03 -14.87 -0.51
CA ALA A 26 -0.07 -13.50 0.00
C ALA A 26 -1.48 -13.11 0.48
N ASN A 27 -2.53 -13.50 -0.26
CA ASN A 27 -3.91 -13.22 0.11
C ASN A 27 -4.36 -14.01 1.35
N ASP A 28 -3.90 -15.26 1.51
CA ASP A 28 -4.18 -16.07 2.69
C ASP A 28 -3.57 -15.44 3.95
N ILE A 29 -2.33 -14.93 3.85
CA ILE A 29 -1.70 -14.18 4.96
C ILE A 29 -2.46 -12.89 5.25
N TYR A 30 -2.90 -12.15 4.23
CA TYR A 30 -3.78 -10.98 4.42
C TYR A 30 -5.05 -11.34 5.19
N CYS A 31 -5.75 -12.41 4.78
CA CYS A 31 -6.98 -12.88 5.43
C CYS A 31 -6.73 -13.24 6.89
N TRP A 32 -5.63 -13.95 7.17
CA TRP A 32 -5.22 -14.29 8.53
C TRP A 32 -4.93 -13.03 9.37
N LEU A 33 -4.12 -12.09 8.88
CA LEU A 33 -3.80 -10.84 9.59
C LEU A 33 -5.05 -10.01 9.90
N LYS A 34 -6.05 -10.02 9.01
CA LYS A 34 -7.31 -9.29 9.22
C LYS A 34 -8.16 -9.83 10.37
N GLN A 35 -7.98 -11.11 10.72
CA GLN A 35 -8.68 -11.76 11.83
C GLN A 35 -7.95 -11.56 13.17
N LEU A 36 -6.71 -11.07 13.14
CA LEU A 36 -5.93 -10.75 14.33
C LEU A 36 -6.32 -9.37 14.90
N ASP A 37 -5.51 -8.88 15.83
CA ASP A 37 -5.64 -7.57 16.44
C ASP A 37 -5.57 -6.44 15.39
N LYS A 38 -6.33 -5.36 15.65
CA LYS A 38 -6.41 -4.15 14.81
C LYS A 38 -5.05 -3.53 14.51
N LYS A 39 -4.05 -3.74 15.36
CA LYS A 39 -2.68 -3.27 15.12
C LYS A 39 -2.06 -3.79 13.81
N TYR A 40 -2.56 -4.90 13.25
CA TYR A 40 -2.11 -5.46 11.98
C TYR A 40 -2.88 -4.96 10.76
N LEU A 41 -3.91 -4.13 10.94
CA LEU A 41 -4.78 -3.68 9.85
C LEU A 41 -3.99 -2.98 8.74
N GLU A 42 -3.05 -2.10 9.09
CA GLU A 42 -2.24 -1.37 8.11
C GLU A 42 -1.36 -2.33 7.29
N SER A 43 -0.70 -3.29 7.94
CA SER A 43 0.12 -4.30 7.26
C SER A 43 -0.72 -5.21 6.36
N ALA A 44 -1.91 -5.61 6.81
CA ALA A 44 -2.85 -6.38 6.01
C ALA A 44 -3.28 -5.58 4.76
N LEU A 45 -3.64 -4.30 4.93
CA LEU A 45 -4.01 -3.43 3.82
C LEU A 45 -2.85 -3.23 2.84
N LEU A 46 -1.62 -3.06 3.32
CA LEU A 46 -0.44 -2.98 2.47
C LEU A 46 -0.31 -4.22 1.58
N ILE A 47 -0.36 -5.42 2.16
CA ILE A 47 -0.30 -6.67 1.38
C ILE A 47 -1.42 -6.71 0.33
N LYS A 48 -2.64 -6.33 0.70
CA LYS A 48 -3.78 -6.33 -0.22
C LYS A 48 -3.61 -5.33 -1.37
N ILE A 49 -3.10 -4.13 -1.08
CA ILE A 49 -2.78 -3.11 -2.08
C ILE A 49 -1.69 -3.63 -3.02
N LEU A 50 -0.63 -4.25 -2.51
CA LEU A 50 0.45 -4.80 -3.34
C LEU A 50 -0.07 -5.90 -4.29
N ILE A 51 -0.97 -6.77 -3.82
CA ILE A 51 -1.64 -7.77 -4.67
C ILE A 51 -2.39 -7.07 -5.80
N PHE A 52 -3.18 -6.03 -5.49
CA PHE A 52 -3.94 -5.30 -6.50
C PHE A 52 -3.06 -4.53 -7.48
N LEU A 53 -1.94 -3.94 -7.03
CA LEU A 53 -0.96 -3.30 -7.91
C LEU A 53 -0.37 -4.32 -8.89
N ARG A 54 -0.03 -5.52 -8.41
CA ARG A 54 0.48 -6.60 -9.26
C ARG A 54 -0.54 -7.09 -10.30
N GLN A 55 -1.83 -6.88 -10.03
CA GLN A 55 -2.95 -7.21 -10.92
C GLN A 55 -3.46 -5.98 -11.71
N GLU A 56 -2.79 -4.82 -11.60
CA GLU A 56 -3.17 -3.56 -12.22
C GLU A 56 -4.60 -3.09 -11.86
N GLN A 57 -5.11 -3.51 -10.70
CA GLN A 57 -6.44 -3.16 -10.20
C GLN A 57 -6.45 -1.80 -9.47
N TYR A 58 -5.99 -0.75 -10.16
CA TYR A 58 -5.82 0.58 -9.58
C TYR A 58 -7.13 1.18 -9.03
N GLN A 59 -8.25 0.97 -9.70
CA GLN A 59 -9.55 1.46 -9.26
C GLN A 59 -9.95 0.86 -7.90
N THR A 60 -9.74 -0.44 -7.71
CA THR A 60 -10.02 -1.14 -6.46
C THR A 60 -9.17 -0.61 -5.31
N ILE A 61 -7.92 -0.19 -5.58
CA ILE A 61 -7.05 0.44 -4.58
C ILE A 61 -7.62 1.80 -4.16
N LEU A 62 -8.15 2.59 -5.11
CA LEU A 62 -8.76 3.88 -4.81
C LEU A 62 -10.06 3.76 -4.03
N GLU A 63 -10.83 2.69 -4.23
CA GLU A 63 -12.00 2.37 -3.40
C GLU A 63 -11.60 2.08 -1.95
N LEU A 64 -10.50 1.35 -1.73
CA LEU A 64 -9.97 1.15 -0.37
C LEU A 64 -9.62 2.48 0.31
N ALA A 65 -9.05 3.44 -0.42
CA ALA A 65 -8.67 4.75 0.11
C ALA A 65 -9.87 5.59 0.61
N GLN A 66 -11.10 5.27 0.17
CA GLN A 66 -12.31 5.93 0.68
C GLN A 66 -12.62 5.52 2.14
N HIS A 67 -12.23 4.31 2.52
CA HIS A 67 -12.50 3.73 3.84
C HIS A 67 -11.28 3.78 4.77
N HIS A 68 -10.09 4.05 4.21
CA HIS A 68 -8.80 3.91 4.88
C HIS A 68 -7.92 5.14 4.61
N GLN A 69 -7.60 5.90 5.65
CA GLN A 69 -6.85 7.16 5.55
C GLN A 69 -5.44 7.06 6.17
N GLN A 70 -4.89 5.85 6.26
CA GLN A 70 -3.55 5.60 6.78
C GLN A 70 -2.50 6.30 5.91
N LEU A 71 -1.78 7.26 6.48
CA LEU A 71 -0.77 8.06 5.77
C LEU A 71 0.33 7.21 5.12
N ASN A 72 0.75 6.12 5.77
CA ASN A 72 1.78 5.21 5.26
C ASN A 72 1.38 4.49 3.96
N LEU A 73 0.07 4.40 3.67
CA LEU A 73 -0.44 3.78 2.44
C LEU A 73 -0.70 4.80 1.32
N MET A 74 -0.65 6.09 1.64
CA MET A 74 -0.92 7.19 0.71
C MET A 74 -0.06 7.15 -0.57
N PRO A 75 1.24 6.78 -0.54
CA PRO A 75 2.04 6.66 -1.76
C PRO A 75 1.42 5.73 -2.81
N PHE A 76 0.80 4.63 -2.38
CA PHE A 76 0.19 3.66 -3.28
C PHE A 76 -1.17 4.14 -3.82
N PHE A 77 -1.92 4.92 -3.05
CA PHE A 77 -3.14 5.57 -3.52
C PHE A 77 -2.84 6.64 -4.56
N ILE A 78 -1.81 7.45 -4.32
CA ILE A 78 -1.31 8.45 -5.28
C ILE A 78 -0.86 7.76 -6.55
N LEU A 79 -0.02 6.71 -6.45
CA LEU A 79 0.42 5.93 -7.61
C LEU A 79 -0.76 5.39 -8.42
N SER A 80 -1.79 4.86 -7.75
CA SER A 80 -2.98 4.32 -8.42
C SER A 80 -3.80 5.40 -9.13
N ALA A 81 -3.94 6.59 -8.53
CA ALA A 81 -4.59 7.74 -9.17
C ALA A 81 -3.80 8.23 -10.40
N HIS A 82 -2.46 8.25 -10.29
CA HIS A 82 -1.57 8.60 -11.38
C HIS A 82 -1.70 7.64 -12.58
N GLN A 83 -1.69 6.32 -12.32
CA GLN A 83 -1.84 5.28 -13.35
C GLN A 83 -3.18 5.38 -14.11
N LEU A 84 -4.22 5.88 -13.45
CA LEU A 84 -5.53 6.10 -14.07
C LEU A 84 -5.70 7.51 -14.69
N GLY A 85 -4.69 8.39 -14.61
CA GLY A 85 -4.77 9.76 -15.11
C GLY A 85 -5.73 10.67 -14.32
N LEU A 86 -6.03 10.32 -13.06
CA LEU A 86 -6.99 11.04 -12.21
C LEU A 86 -6.32 12.20 -11.46
N ALA A 87 -5.85 13.20 -12.21
CA ALA A 87 -5.01 14.30 -11.70
C ALA A 87 -5.59 15.04 -10.49
N LYS A 88 -6.92 15.24 -10.44
CA LYS A 88 -7.56 15.87 -9.27
C LYS A 88 -7.42 15.02 -8.01
N GLN A 89 -7.70 13.73 -8.13
CA GLN A 89 -7.65 12.81 -7.00
C GLN A 89 -6.21 12.57 -6.54
N GLU A 90 -5.26 12.52 -7.47
CA GLU A 90 -3.82 12.50 -7.20
C GLU A 90 -3.39 13.73 -6.37
N SER A 91 -3.77 14.93 -6.81
CA SER A 91 -3.49 16.19 -6.09
C SER A 91 -4.12 16.23 -4.70
N ASP A 92 -5.35 15.74 -4.56
CA ASP A 92 -6.04 15.67 -3.27
C ASP A 92 -5.28 14.77 -2.28
N PHE A 93 -4.75 13.63 -2.74
CA PHE A 93 -3.92 12.76 -1.90
C PHE A 93 -2.55 13.37 -1.57
N PHE A 94 -1.88 13.99 -2.54
CA PHE A 94 -0.63 14.71 -2.29
C PHE A 94 -0.79 15.84 -1.28
N THR A 95 -1.89 16.59 -1.36
CA THR A 95 -2.20 17.66 -0.42
C THR A 95 -2.32 17.08 0.99
N LYS A 96 -3.03 15.96 1.16
CA LYS A 96 -3.14 15.27 2.46
C LYS A 96 -1.78 14.80 2.99
N LEU A 97 -0.93 14.24 2.13
CA LEU A 97 0.39 13.76 2.51
C LEU A 97 1.33 14.90 2.96
N THR A 98 1.13 16.11 2.44
CA THR A 98 2.03 17.25 2.64
C THR A 98 1.63 18.19 3.79
N ILE A 99 0.50 17.95 4.47
CA ILE A 99 0.01 18.79 5.59
C ILE A 99 1.10 18.98 6.66
N ASN A 100 1.92 17.95 6.92
CA ASN A 100 3.10 18.01 7.79
C ASN A 100 4.37 17.59 7.02
N LYS A 101 4.71 18.32 5.95
CA LYS A 101 5.78 17.97 5.01
C LYS A 101 7.12 17.55 5.66
N ASN A 102 7.50 18.17 6.77
CA ASN A 102 8.75 17.86 7.46
C ASN A 102 8.73 16.52 8.22
N GLU A 103 7.55 16.04 8.62
CA GLU A 103 7.39 14.77 9.35
C GLU A 103 7.24 13.57 8.39
N HIS A 104 6.95 13.83 7.11
CA HIS A 104 6.63 12.80 6.12
C HIS A 104 7.50 12.89 4.85
N ALA A 105 8.69 13.48 4.97
CA ALA A 105 9.63 13.63 3.85
C ALA A 105 9.92 12.28 3.16
N ASP A 106 10.06 11.20 3.93
CA ASP A 106 10.33 9.86 3.39
C ASP A 106 9.18 9.33 2.52
N LEU A 107 7.93 9.55 2.94
CA LEU A 107 6.75 9.12 2.19
C LEU A 107 6.57 9.96 0.91
N ILE A 108 6.88 11.25 0.97
CA ILE A 108 6.87 12.13 -0.20
C ILE A 108 7.93 11.68 -1.20
N ASN A 109 9.16 11.44 -0.74
CA ASN A 109 10.25 10.96 -1.58
C ASN A 109 9.91 9.61 -2.23
N LEU A 110 9.36 8.67 -1.45
CA LEU A 110 8.89 7.39 -1.96
C LEU A 110 7.83 7.58 -3.06
N THR A 111 6.84 8.44 -2.82
CA THR A 111 5.77 8.71 -3.80
C THR A 111 6.33 9.26 -5.10
N THR A 112 7.23 10.25 -5.02
CA THR A 112 7.88 10.84 -6.20
C THR A 112 8.68 9.79 -6.97
N SER A 113 9.50 8.98 -6.29
CA SER A 113 10.26 7.91 -6.94
C SER A 113 9.37 6.86 -7.60
N LEU A 114 8.25 6.48 -6.98
CA LEU A 114 7.31 5.52 -7.56
C LEU A 114 6.72 6.04 -8.88
N ILE A 115 6.31 7.31 -8.93
CA ILE A 115 5.76 7.94 -10.14
C ILE A 115 6.83 8.01 -11.25
N GLU A 116 8.04 8.47 -10.93
CA GLU A 116 9.15 8.57 -11.88
C GLU A 116 9.52 7.22 -12.51
N ILE A 117 9.54 6.14 -11.71
CA ILE A 117 9.81 4.79 -12.22
C ILE A 117 8.75 4.37 -13.23
N THR A 118 7.47 4.66 -12.95
CA THR A 118 6.38 4.27 -13.86
C THR A 118 6.31 5.09 -15.15
N GLN A 119 6.93 6.27 -15.22
CA GLN A 119 7.03 7.03 -16.48
C GLN A 119 8.16 6.52 -17.40
N ASN A 120 9.12 5.79 -16.84
CA ASN A 120 10.30 5.28 -17.55
C ASN A 120 10.17 3.83 -18.04
N ASN A 121 9.08 3.14 -17.69
CA ASN A 121 8.73 1.79 -18.15
C ASN A 121 7.52 1.83 -19.09
#